data_AF-A0A7Y1YSW0-F1
#
_entry.id   AF-A0A7Y1YSW0-F1
#
_cell.length_a   1.000
_cell.length_b   1.000
_cell.length_c   1.000
_cell.angle_alpha   90.00
_cell.angle_beta   90.00
_cell.angle_gamma   90.00
#
_symmetry.space_group_name_H-M   'P 1'
#
loop_
_entity.id
_entity.type
_entity.pdbx_description
1 polymer ?
#
loop_
_entity_poly.entity_id
_entity_poly.type
_entity_poly.pdbx_seq_one_letter_code
_entity_poly.pdbx_strand_id
1 'polypeptide(L)'
;MQRRNFIKQTSLSTAAVLTTRLAASNDMIEVLNPQCKVPLNFIIDDSTALVNLAYFGIPQFKEVFPDKYLQDWRKLPREIPDSFVLEFLEWCDSRGVKGKYSMVPYPACTGWLNRFIPGWSKKELEDSLKIVRDYAQPNWDIHSEMISHTRVIDIKTGIPFPDATPDYMENWEWSQTKSADELGEYIAYSLKILKDAGLHCDGVTTPGGFGHRNIPNLARGTQYAVREIYGGQIAHFFRDLITDKNKSVAPQIFHAEGLDGDDPSCSVHIIGCTGDWFGGWDGLTPGNADRFITADLSEGRMVDVIESGEPAIMVCHWPGIYYNGDKLGFNIFKTVVDRLHQKYDHLKWMKLCDISRYWAAKELTKITGTSETIDLRAPFACEEFTVKTSSAISNPSILQNGIKRSLKRVGSKSLLTKNTWTEDGSGTILCFDLIKGHNQILS
;
A
#
# COMPACT_ATOMS: atom_id res chain seq x y z
N MET A 1 7.98 -3.77 -32.08
CA MET A 1 8.48 -3.05 -30.88
C MET A 1 9.72 -2.26 -31.28
N GLN A 2 9.59 -0.94 -31.42
CA GLN A 2 10.73 -0.07 -31.72
C GLN A 2 11.53 0.18 -30.44
N ARG A 3 12.79 -0.27 -30.41
CA ARG A 3 13.81 0.17 -29.44
C ARG A 3 13.89 1.69 -29.48
N ARG A 4 13.65 2.38 -28.36
CA ARG A 4 14.00 3.80 -28.19
C ARG A 4 14.77 4.01 -26.90
N ASN A 5 16.07 4.26 -27.10
CA ASN A 5 16.95 5.19 -26.38
C ASN A 5 16.71 5.38 -24.86
N PHE A 6 17.13 4.40 -24.08
CA PHE A 6 17.73 4.65 -22.77
C PHE A 6 19.24 4.68 -22.97
N ILE A 7 19.87 5.85 -22.88
CA ILE A 7 21.30 6.06 -22.54
C ILE A 7 21.58 7.57 -22.50
N LYS A 8 22.22 7.99 -21.40
CA LYS A 8 22.77 9.31 -21.03
C LYS A 8 21.86 10.27 -20.23
N GLN A 9 21.65 9.92 -18.97
CA GLN A 9 21.90 10.83 -17.85
C GLN A 9 22.56 10.08 -16.68
N THR A 10 23.78 9.59 -16.90
CA THR A 10 24.68 9.17 -15.82
C THR A 10 25.76 10.22 -15.69
N SER A 11 25.53 11.18 -14.80
CA SER A 11 26.59 12.01 -14.25
C SER A 11 26.24 12.34 -12.81
N LEU A 12 26.88 11.61 -11.89
CA LEU A 12 27.12 11.98 -10.49
C LEU A 12 25.87 12.44 -9.72
N SER A 13 24.96 11.51 -9.45
CA SER A 13 24.05 11.64 -8.32
C SER A 13 24.58 10.71 -7.23
N THR A 14 25.37 11.27 -6.32
CA THR A 14 25.67 10.63 -5.04
C THR A 14 24.33 10.21 -4.44
N ALA A 15 24.15 8.91 -4.19
CA ALA A 15 22.96 8.38 -3.54
C ALA A 15 22.90 8.95 -2.11
N ALA A 16 22.30 10.13 -1.97
CA ALA A 16 21.87 10.61 -0.68
C ALA A 16 20.64 9.80 -0.31
N VAL A 17 20.84 8.78 0.53
CA VAL A 17 19.79 8.37 1.46
C VAL A 17 19.54 9.60 2.33
N LEU A 18 18.57 10.42 1.93
CA LEU A 18 18.03 11.46 2.79
C LEU A 18 17.19 10.75 3.85
N THR A 19 17.84 10.15 4.85
CA THR A 19 17.30 10.01 6.21
C THR A 19 17.41 11.33 6.97
N THR A 20 17.51 12.45 6.25
CA THR A 20 17.31 13.76 6.83
C THR A 20 15.83 13.96 7.06
N ARG A 21 15.44 14.10 8.33
CA ARG A 21 14.34 14.99 8.70
C ARG A 21 14.63 16.37 8.07
N LEU A 22 14.21 16.59 6.83
CA LEU A 22 14.15 17.91 6.22
C LEU A 22 12.80 18.54 6.57
N ALA A 23 12.53 18.61 7.86
CA ALA A 23 11.66 19.61 8.41
C ALA A 23 12.50 20.33 9.46
N ALA A 24 12.94 21.55 9.15
CA ALA A 24 13.00 22.54 10.22
C ALA A 24 11.61 22.50 10.87
N SER A 25 11.52 22.08 12.14
CA SER A 25 10.25 22.23 12.85
C SER A 25 9.96 23.72 12.84
N ASN A 26 9.01 24.11 12.01
CA ASN A 26 8.42 25.40 12.14
C ASN A 26 7.49 25.22 13.33
N ASP A 27 7.94 25.55 14.54
CA ASP A 27 7.21 25.36 15.82
C ASP A 27 5.81 26.02 15.82
N MET A 28 5.47 26.72 14.73
CA MET A 28 4.17 27.28 14.45
C MET A 28 3.15 26.28 13.88
N ILE A 29 3.56 25.22 13.18
CA ILE A 29 2.64 24.27 12.52
C ILE A 29 3.07 22.83 12.61
N GLU A 30 2.11 21.99 12.98
CA GLU A 30 2.21 20.54 12.93
C GLU A 30 1.27 19.99 11.84
N VAL A 31 1.77 19.09 11.00
CA VAL A 31 0.93 18.32 10.06
C VAL A 31 0.41 17.08 10.78
N LEU A 32 -0.91 17.00 10.96
CA LEU A 32 -1.59 15.89 11.63
C LEU A 32 -1.97 14.79 10.64
N ASN A 33 -2.58 13.71 11.14
CA ASN A 33 -3.26 12.73 10.29
C ASN A 33 -4.51 13.32 9.62
N PRO A 34 -4.97 12.76 8.48
CA PRO A 34 -6.13 13.27 7.76
C PRO A 34 -7.36 13.32 8.66
N GLN A 35 -8.00 14.49 8.77
CA GLN A 35 -9.13 14.76 9.66
C GLN A 35 -8.86 14.46 11.15
N CYS A 36 -7.59 14.41 11.58
CA CYS A 36 -7.18 13.89 12.90
C CYS A 36 -7.60 12.44 13.17
N LYS A 37 -7.77 11.62 12.13
CA LYS A 37 -8.14 10.21 12.23
C LYS A 37 -6.96 9.31 11.88
N VAL A 38 -6.77 8.23 12.61
CA VAL A 38 -5.70 7.26 12.34
C VAL A 38 -6.01 6.50 11.05
N PRO A 39 -5.11 6.52 10.05
CA PRO A 39 -5.29 5.73 8.84
C PRO A 39 -5.29 4.23 9.16
N LEU A 40 -6.28 3.52 8.61
CA LEU A 40 -6.44 2.08 8.73
C LEU A 40 -6.47 1.47 7.32
N ASN A 41 -5.81 0.33 7.14
CA ASN A 41 -5.76 -0.38 5.86
C ASN A 41 -5.68 -1.90 6.09
N PHE A 42 -6.21 -2.65 5.13
CA PHE A 42 -6.08 -4.10 5.07
C PHE A 42 -5.36 -4.53 3.79
N ILE A 43 -4.23 -5.21 3.93
CA ILE A 43 -3.46 -5.79 2.83
C ILE A 43 -3.83 -7.27 2.67
N ILE A 44 -4.22 -7.64 1.46
CA ILE A 44 -4.41 -9.02 1.03
C ILE A 44 -3.31 -9.35 0.02
N ASP A 45 -2.40 -10.23 0.41
CA ASP A 45 -1.33 -10.78 -0.43
C ASP A 45 -1.72 -12.16 -0.98
N ASP A 46 -0.88 -12.67 -1.89
CA ASP A 46 -1.07 -13.93 -2.62
C ASP A 46 -2.38 -13.98 -3.43
N SER A 47 -2.97 -12.81 -3.67
CA SER A 47 -4.26 -12.70 -4.35
C SER A 47 -4.12 -12.67 -5.87
N THR A 48 -5.05 -13.35 -6.54
CA THR A 48 -5.12 -13.49 -7.99
C THR A 48 -6.48 -14.08 -8.37
N ALA A 49 -6.80 -14.14 -9.67
CA ALA A 49 -8.03 -14.74 -10.17
C ALA A 49 -7.95 -16.28 -10.09
N LEU A 50 -8.95 -16.92 -9.45
CA LEU A 50 -9.20 -18.37 -9.43
C LEU A 50 -8.12 -19.27 -8.80
N VAL A 51 -6.87 -18.83 -8.70
CA VAL A 51 -5.76 -19.67 -8.28
C VAL A 51 -5.52 -19.53 -6.78
N ASN A 52 -5.53 -20.65 -6.05
CA ASN A 52 -4.95 -20.68 -4.71
C ASN A 52 -3.43 -20.78 -4.83
N LEU A 53 -2.73 -19.66 -4.59
CA LEU A 53 -1.28 -19.59 -4.73
C LEU A 53 -0.55 -20.59 -3.83
N ALA A 54 -1.04 -20.86 -2.62
CA ALA A 54 -0.41 -21.83 -1.72
C ALA A 54 -0.42 -23.25 -2.32
N TYR A 55 -1.52 -23.68 -2.95
CA TYR A 55 -1.61 -25.00 -3.58
C TYR A 55 -0.53 -25.20 -4.65
N PHE A 56 -0.33 -24.19 -5.51
CA PHE A 56 0.60 -24.30 -6.64
C PHE A 56 2.04 -23.87 -6.30
N GLY A 57 2.21 -22.99 -5.32
CA GLY A 57 3.50 -22.43 -4.91
C GLY A 57 4.29 -23.35 -3.99
N ILE A 58 3.66 -23.97 -2.99
CA ILE A 58 4.32 -24.90 -2.06
C ILE A 58 5.16 -25.98 -2.77
N PRO A 59 4.66 -26.73 -3.77
CA PRO A 59 5.49 -27.73 -4.45
C PRO A 59 6.71 -27.14 -5.14
N GLN A 60 6.64 -25.91 -5.67
CA GLN A 60 7.78 -25.23 -6.29
C GLN A 60 8.80 -24.79 -5.22
N PHE A 61 8.33 -24.28 -4.09
CA PHE A 61 9.20 -23.96 -2.96
C PHE A 61 9.87 -25.21 -2.37
N LYS A 62 9.15 -26.34 -2.33
CA LYS A 62 9.67 -27.64 -1.90
C LYS A 62 10.74 -28.18 -2.82
N GLU A 63 10.64 -27.96 -4.13
CA GLU A 63 11.70 -28.35 -5.07
C GLU A 63 13.03 -27.68 -4.73
N VAL A 64 12.99 -26.39 -4.34
CA VAL A 64 14.18 -25.61 -3.97
C VAL A 64 14.63 -25.90 -2.52
N PHE A 65 13.68 -26.07 -1.61
CA PHE A 65 13.93 -26.23 -0.17
C PHE A 65 13.14 -27.42 0.40
N PRO A 66 13.54 -28.67 0.08
CA PRO A 66 12.77 -29.87 0.40
C PRO A 66 12.54 -30.08 1.91
N ASP A 67 13.47 -29.61 2.74
CA ASP A 67 13.42 -29.77 4.19
C ASP A 67 12.63 -28.65 4.91
N LYS A 68 12.27 -27.58 4.19
CA LYS A 68 11.55 -26.43 4.75
C LYS A 68 10.06 -26.41 4.40
N TYR A 69 9.70 -26.96 3.24
CA TYR A 69 8.32 -26.99 2.75
C TYR A 69 7.76 -28.40 2.83
N LEU A 70 7.26 -28.74 4.02
CA LEU A 70 6.77 -30.07 4.38
C LEU A 70 5.25 -30.19 4.29
N GLN A 71 4.54 -29.10 3.98
CA GLN A 71 3.09 -29.07 3.90
C GLN A 71 2.55 -30.10 2.90
N ASP A 72 1.45 -30.74 3.26
CA ASP A 72 0.68 -31.60 2.36
C ASP A 72 -0.22 -30.75 1.45
N TRP A 73 0.40 -30.01 0.53
CA TRP A 73 -0.25 -29.02 -0.33
C TRP A 73 -1.40 -29.60 -1.16
N ARG A 74 -1.43 -30.91 -1.41
CA ARG A 74 -2.49 -31.57 -2.18
C ARG A 74 -3.85 -31.55 -1.46
N LYS A 75 -3.85 -31.32 -0.14
CA LYS A 75 -5.08 -31.16 0.65
C LYS A 75 -5.65 -29.75 0.59
N LEU A 76 -4.86 -28.76 0.16
CA LEU A 76 -5.34 -27.40 -0.01
C LEU A 76 -6.32 -27.34 -1.20
N PRO A 77 -7.34 -26.47 -1.15
CA PRO A 77 -8.18 -26.23 -2.31
C PRO A 77 -7.33 -25.63 -3.43
N ARG A 78 -7.62 -26.00 -4.68
CA ARG A 78 -6.90 -25.47 -5.86
C ARG A 78 -7.24 -24.01 -6.14
N GLU A 79 -8.35 -23.53 -5.60
CA GLU A 79 -8.95 -22.25 -5.92
C GLU A 79 -9.38 -21.52 -4.65
N ILE A 80 -9.29 -20.19 -4.70
CA ILE A 80 -10.02 -19.30 -3.82
C ILE A 80 -11.29 -18.90 -4.58
N PRO A 81 -12.47 -19.42 -4.22
CA PRO A 81 -13.65 -19.28 -5.07
C PRO A 81 -14.11 -17.84 -5.21
N ASP A 82 -14.50 -17.45 -6.41
CA ASP A 82 -15.07 -16.12 -6.70
C ASP A 82 -16.28 -15.80 -5.81
N SER A 83 -17.09 -16.81 -5.45
CA SER A 83 -18.21 -16.64 -4.51
C SER A 83 -17.76 -16.16 -3.12
N PHE A 84 -16.60 -16.63 -2.66
CA PHE A 84 -16.01 -16.17 -1.41
C PHE A 84 -15.38 -14.78 -1.56
N VAL A 85 -14.69 -14.52 -2.67
CA VAL A 85 -14.14 -13.19 -2.98
C VAL A 85 -15.25 -12.14 -2.98
N LEU A 86 -16.39 -12.42 -3.61
CA LEU A 86 -17.56 -11.54 -3.61
C LEU A 86 -18.12 -11.34 -2.20
N GLU A 87 -18.36 -12.42 -1.44
CA GLU A 87 -18.83 -12.32 -0.05
C GLU A 87 -17.91 -11.44 0.80
N PHE A 88 -16.59 -11.63 0.66
CA PHE A 88 -15.59 -10.85 1.36
C PHE A 88 -15.66 -9.37 0.99
N LEU A 89 -15.68 -9.05 -0.31
CA LEU A 89 -15.68 -7.67 -0.81
C LEU A 89 -16.98 -6.94 -0.46
N GLU A 90 -18.14 -7.60 -0.59
CA GLU A 90 -19.44 -7.04 -0.22
C GLU A 90 -19.51 -6.74 1.29
N TRP A 91 -19.01 -7.65 2.12
CA TRP A 91 -18.93 -7.39 3.55
C TRP A 91 -18.00 -6.22 3.86
N CYS A 92 -16.82 -6.16 3.22
CA CYS A 92 -15.89 -5.05 3.41
C CYS A 92 -16.50 -3.70 3.03
N ASP A 93 -17.18 -3.63 1.87
CA ASP A 93 -17.88 -2.44 1.41
C ASP A 93 -18.95 -1.99 2.42
N SER A 94 -19.75 -2.95 2.94
CA SER A 94 -20.76 -2.66 3.96
C SER A 94 -20.21 -2.10 5.28
N ARG A 95 -18.91 -2.29 5.54
CA ARG A 95 -18.19 -1.79 6.71
C ARG A 95 -17.28 -0.60 6.40
N GLY A 96 -17.24 -0.15 5.15
CA GLY A 96 -16.36 0.93 4.69
C GLY A 96 -14.88 0.57 4.71
N VAL A 97 -14.55 -0.73 4.76
CA VAL A 97 -13.18 -1.23 4.77
C VAL A 97 -12.52 -0.91 3.43
N LYS A 98 -11.31 -0.38 3.51
CA LYS A 98 -10.45 -0.12 2.36
C LYS A 98 -9.10 -0.78 2.55
N GLY A 99 -8.43 -1.04 1.45
CA GLY A 99 -7.25 -1.87 1.51
C GLY A 99 -6.41 -1.87 0.26
N LYS A 100 -5.60 -2.91 0.17
CA LYS A 100 -4.85 -3.28 -1.02
C LYS A 100 -5.05 -4.77 -1.30
N TYR A 101 -5.11 -5.11 -2.58
CA TYR A 101 -5.42 -6.42 -3.11
C TYR A 101 -4.33 -6.79 -4.13
N SER A 102 -3.56 -7.85 -3.89
CA SER A 102 -2.60 -8.36 -4.89
C SER A 102 -3.34 -8.93 -6.10
N MET A 103 -2.74 -8.75 -7.27
CA MET A 103 -3.04 -9.57 -8.44
C MET A 103 -1.71 -10.07 -8.99
N VAL A 104 -1.37 -11.33 -8.70
CA VAL A 104 -0.22 -11.99 -9.30
C VAL A 104 -0.51 -12.26 -10.78
N PRO A 105 0.23 -11.67 -11.75
CA PRO A 105 -0.08 -11.75 -13.18
C PRO A 105 0.08 -13.14 -13.82
N TYR A 106 0.98 -13.97 -13.32
CA TYR A 106 1.27 -15.32 -13.77
C TYR A 106 1.37 -16.29 -12.58
N PRO A 107 0.28 -16.43 -11.79
CA PRO A 107 0.33 -17.01 -10.45
C PRO A 107 0.92 -18.41 -10.46
N ALA A 108 2.03 -18.60 -9.74
CA ALA A 108 2.78 -19.84 -9.64
C ALA A 108 3.06 -20.50 -11.01
N CYS A 109 3.27 -19.70 -12.06
CA CYS A 109 3.46 -20.17 -13.43
C CYS A 109 2.30 -21.03 -13.99
N THR A 110 1.08 -20.88 -13.47
CA THR A 110 -0.09 -21.67 -13.91
C THR A 110 -0.70 -21.17 -15.21
N GLY A 111 -0.81 -19.85 -15.40
CA GLY A 111 -1.20 -19.19 -16.65
C GLY A 111 -1.32 -17.67 -16.50
N TRP A 112 -1.47 -16.93 -17.60
CA TRP A 112 -1.42 -15.46 -17.59
C TRP A 112 -2.79 -14.83 -17.41
N LEU A 113 -2.92 -13.88 -16.48
CA LEU A 113 -4.18 -13.16 -16.25
C LEU A 113 -4.71 -12.45 -17.50
N ASN A 114 -3.84 -11.85 -18.31
CA ASN A 114 -4.24 -11.17 -19.54
C ASN A 114 -4.39 -12.09 -20.76
N ARG A 115 -4.30 -13.42 -20.60
CA ARG A 115 -4.42 -14.38 -21.72
C ARG A 115 -5.36 -15.53 -21.37
N PHE A 116 -4.90 -16.43 -20.51
CA PHE A 116 -5.53 -17.72 -20.23
C PHE A 116 -4.82 -18.43 -19.07
N ILE A 117 -5.59 -19.11 -18.22
CA ILE A 117 -5.08 -20.02 -17.18
C ILE A 117 -5.62 -21.44 -17.44
N PRO A 118 -4.77 -22.39 -17.86
CA PRO A 118 -5.12 -23.80 -17.98
C PRO A 118 -5.80 -24.34 -16.72
N GLY A 119 -6.95 -24.98 -16.91
CA GLY A 119 -7.80 -25.49 -15.83
C GLY A 119 -9.12 -24.73 -15.69
N TRP A 120 -9.17 -23.49 -16.19
CA TRP A 120 -10.38 -22.66 -16.23
C TRP A 120 -10.67 -22.23 -17.67
N SER A 121 -11.93 -21.98 -17.98
CA SER A 121 -12.34 -21.39 -19.24
C SER A 121 -11.95 -19.91 -19.29
N LYS A 122 -11.84 -19.37 -20.51
CA LYS A 122 -11.65 -17.93 -20.71
C LYS A 122 -12.74 -17.11 -20.05
N LYS A 123 -13.98 -17.63 -20.01
CA LYS A 123 -15.12 -16.94 -19.40
C LYS A 123 -14.97 -16.86 -17.88
N GLU A 124 -14.59 -17.96 -17.22
CA GLU A 124 -14.36 -17.96 -15.77
C GLU A 124 -13.25 -16.98 -15.39
N LEU A 125 -12.15 -16.93 -16.14
CA LEU A 125 -11.09 -15.94 -15.91
C LEU A 125 -11.59 -14.50 -16.07
N GLU A 126 -12.35 -14.22 -17.13
CA GLU A 126 -12.88 -12.88 -17.37
C GLU A 126 -13.91 -12.46 -16.30
N ASP A 127 -14.76 -13.40 -15.86
CA ASP A 127 -15.74 -13.17 -14.80
C ASP A 127 -15.02 -12.89 -13.46
N SER A 128 -13.97 -13.64 -13.13
CA SER A 128 -13.14 -13.41 -11.93
C SER A 128 -12.43 -12.05 -11.97
N LEU A 129 -11.82 -11.69 -13.11
CA LEU A 129 -11.21 -10.37 -13.29
C LEU A 129 -12.25 -9.24 -13.20
N LYS A 130 -13.46 -9.45 -13.71
CA LYS A 130 -14.56 -8.50 -13.58
C LYS A 130 -14.93 -8.24 -12.12
N ILE A 131 -14.91 -9.27 -11.25
CA ILE A 131 -15.12 -9.09 -9.81
C ILE A 131 -14.09 -8.13 -9.23
N VAL A 132 -12.80 -8.33 -9.54
CA VAL A 132 -11.73 -7.45 -9.04
C VAL A 132 -11.89 -6.02 -9.57
N ARG A 133 -12.20 -5.85 -10.86
CA ARG A 133 -12.37 -4.53 -11.48
C ARG A 133 -13.55 -3.75 -10.87
N ASP A 134 -14.67 -4.42 -10.65
CA ASP A 134 -15.93 -3.75 -10.33
C ASP A 134 -16.20 -3.66 -8.82
N TYR A 135 -15.70 -4.64 -8.03
CA TYR A 135 -15.97 -4.73 -6.59
C TYR A 135 -14.75 -4.43 -5.72
N ALA A 136 -13.54 -4.81 -6.15
CA ALA A 136 -12.33 -4.54 -5.37
C ALA A 136 -11.77 -3.13 -5.65
N GLN A 137 -11.42 -2.82 -6.90
CA GLN A 137 -10.72 -1.59 -7.28
C GLN A 137 -11.35 -0.26 -6.77
N PRO A 138 -12.68 -0.13 -6.58
CA PRO A 138 -13.25 1.09 -5.97
C PRO A 138 -12.74 1.40 -4.56
N ASN A 139 -12.49 0.38 -3.72
CA ASN A 139 -12.08 0.52 -2.32
C ASN A 139 -10.71 -0.11 -2.00
N TRP A 140 -10.09 -0.76 -2.97
CA TRP A 140 -8.84 -1.48 -2.82
C TRP A 140 -7.86 -1.07 -3.91
N ASP A 141 -6.60 -0.78 -3.55
CA ASP A 141 -5.55 -0.65 -4.56
C ASP A 141 -5.17 -2.02 -5.09
N ILE A 142 -5.11 -2.17 -6.41
CA ILE A 142 -4.52 -3.37 -6.99
C ILE A 142 -3.01 -3.20 -6.99
N HIS A 143 -2.30 -4.17 -6.43
CA HIS A 143 -0.85 -4.28 -6.56
C HIS A 143 -0.48 -5.48 -7.41
N SER A 144 0.52 -5.31 -8.26
CA SER A 144 1.31 -6.43 -8.74
C SER A 144 2.15 -6.97 -7.59
N GLU A 145 2.07 -8.28 -7.34
CA GLU A 145 2.96 -8.99 -6.42
C GLU A 145 4.05 -9.74 -7.19
N MET A 146 4.81 -8.93 -7.95
CA MET A 146 5.72 -9.35 -9.03
C MET A 146 5.00 -10.22 -10.08
N ILE A 147 5.71 -11.05 -10.85
CA ILE A 147 5.13 -11.70 -12.03
C ILE A 147 4.48 -13.03 -11.65
N SER A 148 5.20 -13.92 -10.96
CA SER A 148 4.70 -15.28 -10.69
C SER A 148 4.51 -15.59 -9.22
N HIS A 149 5.13 -14.81 -8.33
CA HIS A 149 5.28 -15.06 -6.90
C HIS A 149 6.04 -16.36 -6.57
N THR A 150 6.63 -17.00 -7.56
CA THR A 150 7.44 -18.22 -7.36
C THR A 150 8.72 -18.13 -8.18
N ARG A 151 8.69 -18.57 -9.44
CA ARG A 151 9.83 -18.62 -10.35
C ARG A 151 10.02 -17.29 -11.05
N VAL A 152 11.25 -16.82 -11.10
CA VAL A 152 11.58 -15.64 -11.90
C VAL A 152 11.28 -15.93 -13.36
N ILE A 153 10.58 -15.00 -14.01
CA ILE A 153 10.26 -15.08 -15.42
C ILE A 153 11.33 -14.35 -16.24
N ASP A 154 11.89 -15.00 -17.24
CA ASP A 154 12.67 -14.28 -18.25
C ASP A 154 11.72 -13.45 -19.11
N ILE A 155 11.67 -12.14 -18.86
CA ILE A 155 10.78 -11.20 -19.54
C ILE A 155 11.05 -11.08 -21.05
N LYS A 156 12.17 -11.60 -21.56
CA LYS A 156 12.46 -11.65 -23.00
C LYS A 156 11.74 -12.80 -23.69
N THR A 157 11.54 -13.91 -23.00
CA THR A 157 10.93 -15.12 -23.54
C THR A 157 9.51 -15.35 -23.00
N GLY A 158 9.18 -14.78 -21.85
CA GLY A 158 7.95 -15.04 -21.11
C GLY A 158 7.91 -16.43 -20.48
N ILE A 159 9.06 -17.05 -20.20
CA ILE A 159 9.15 -18.40 -19.64
C ILE A 159 9.95 -18.32 -18.33
N PRO A 160 9.61 -19.11 -17.28
CA PRO A 160 10.44 -19.18 -16.09
C PRO A 160 11.86 -19.63 -16.41
N PHE A 161 12.85 -19.09 -15.68
CA PHE A 161 14.21 -19.62 -15.74
C PHE A 161 14.22 -21.11 -15.38
N PRO A 162 15.06 -21.94 -16.05
CA PRO A 162 14.96 -23.40 -15.95
C PRO A 162 15.36 -23.95 -14.58
N ASP A 163 16.29 -23.29 -13.89
CA ASP A 163 16.87 -23.81 -12.65
C ASP A 163 15.99 -23.53 -11.43
N ALA A 164 15.68 -24.59 -10.67
CA ALA A 164 14.95 -24.51 -9.41
C ALA A 164 15.91 -24.19 -8.24
N THR A 165 16.51 -23.00 -8.26
CA THR A 165 17.43 -22.53 -7.22
C THR A 165 16.95 -21.21 -6.61
N PRO A 166 17.44 -20.82 -5.41
CA PRO A 166 17.06 -19.55 -4.80
C PRO A 166 17.31 -18.32 -5.71
N ASP A 167 18.31 -18.39 -6.59
CA ASP A 167 18.69 -17.34 -7.55
C ASP A 167 17.65 -17.11 -8.64
N TYR A 168 16.73 -18.05 -8.84
CA TYR A 168 15.66 -17.98 -9.84
C TYR A 168 14.27 -18.10 -9.22
N MET A 169 14.16 -17.76 -7.93
CA MET A 169 12.90 -17.59 -7.23
C MET A 169 12.68 -16.11 -6.88
N GLU A 170 11.51 -15.57 -7.20
CA GLU A 170 11.17 -14.17 -6.91
C GLU A 170 11.26 -13.87 -5.41
N ASN A 171 10.87 -14.82 -4.57
CA ASN A 171 10.82 -14.63 -3.12
C ASN A 171 12.19 -14.68 -2.42
N TRP A 172 13.29 -14.94 -3.15
CA TRP A 172 14.62 -15.11 -2.56
C TRP A 172 15.70 -14.26 -3.25
N GLU A 173 16.67 -14.88 -3.90
CA GLU A 173 17.99 -14.29 -4.13
C GLU A 173 18.06 -13.42 -5.38
N TRP A 174 17.20 -13.68 -6.37
CA TRP A 174 17.25 -13.04 -7.69
C TRP A 174 17.33 -11.51 -7.64
N SER A 175 16.48 -10.87 -6.83
CA SER A 175 16.31 -9.41 -6.79
C SER A 175 17.31 -8.68 -5.90
N GLN A 176 18.11 -9.41 -5.11
CA GLN A 176 18.88 -8.83 -4.00
C GLN A 176 20.09 -8.02 -4.45
N THR A 177 20.56 -8.24 -5.69
CA THR A 177 21.76 -7.59 -6.24
C THR A 177 21.49 -6.81 -7.53
N LYS A 178 20.22 -6.76 -7.96
CA LYS A 178 19.80 -6.15 -9.20
C LYS A 178 19.88 -4.63 -9.16
N SER A 179 20.24 -4.05 -10.30
CA SER A 179 20.14 -2.60 -10.49
C SER A 179 18.68 -2.14 -10.45
N ALA A 180 18.47 -0.84 -10.18
CA ALA A 180 17.13 -0.25 -10.28
C ALA A 180 16.52 -0.41 -11.67
N ASP A 181 17.34 -0.38 -12.72
CA ASP A 181 16.89 -0.55 -14.11
C ASP A 181 16.39 -1.98 -14.35
N GLU A 182 17.16 -3.00 -13.94
CA GLU A 182 16.74 -4.41 -14.06
C GLU A 182 15.46 -4.70 -13.26
N LEU A 183 15.37 -4.20 -12.02
CA LEU A 183 14.14 -4.34 -11.22
C LEU A 183 12.99 -3.57 -11.86
N GLY A 184 13.24 -2.37 -12.37
CA GLY A 184 12.24 -1.54 -13.04
C GLY A 184 11.67 -2.23 -14.28
N GLU A 185 12.49 -2.80 -15.16
CA GLU A 185 12.03 -3.54 -16.33
C GLU A 185 11.17 -4.76 -15.94
N TYR A 186 11.58 -5.49 -14.91
CA TYR A 186 10.83 -6.66 -14.41
C TYR A 186 9.48 -6.26 -13.83
N ILE A 187 9.45 -5.22 -13.00
CA ILE A 187 8.23 -4.68 -12.41
C ILE A 187 7.33 -4.10 -13.51
N ALA A 188 7.88 -3.37 -14.48
CA ALA A 188 7.12 -2.79 -15.58
C ALA A 188 6.44 -3.88 -16.43
N TYR A 189 7.13 -5.01 -16.67
CA TYR A 189 6.54 -6.16 -17.36
C TYR A 189 5.34 -6.73 -16.57
N SER A 190 5.46 -6.86 -15.25
CA SER A 190 4.36 -7.26 -14.37
C SER A 190 3.16 -6.30 -14.45
N LEU A 191 3.43 -4.99 -14.27
CA LEU A 191 2.43 -3.93 -14.32
C LEU A 191 1.73 -3.86 -15.68
N LYS A 192 2.46 -4.11 -16.77
CA LYS A 192 1.91 -4.13 -18.13
C LYS A 192 0.87 -5.24 -18.30
N ILE A 193 1.09 -6.41 -17.70
CA ILE A 193 0.11 -7.51 -17.74
C ILE A 193 -1.18 -7.11 -17.01
N LEU A 194 -1.06 -6.50 -15.82
CA LEU A 194 -2.24 -6.00 -15.10
C LEU A 194 -2.98 -4.93 -15.89
N LYS A 195 -2.24 -4.01 -16.54
CA LYS A 195 -2.83 -2.98 -17.42
C LYS A 195 -3.62 -3.60 -18.56
N ASP A 196 -3.05 -4.61 -19.21
CA ASP A 196 -3.70 -5.35 -20.30
C ASP A 196 -4.91 -6.15 -19.81
N ALA A 197 -4.91 -6.58 -18.54
CA ALA A 197 -6.05 -7.16 -17.86
C ALA A 197 -7.04 -6.11 -17.30
N GLY A 198 -6.91 -4.83 -17.65
CA GLY A 198 -7.85 -3.78 -17.25
C GLY A 198 -7.82 -3.41 -15.76
N LEU A 199 -6.69 -3.63 -15.09
CA LEU A 199 -6.47 -3.31 -13.69
C LEU A 199 -5.51 -2.13 -13.58
N HIS A 200 -5.88 -1.08 -12.85
CA HIS A 200 -5.01 0.06 -12.56
C HIS A 200 -4.15 -0.23 -11.32
N CYS A 201 -2.87 0.15 -11.35
CA CYS A 201 -1.90 -0.29 -10.35
C CYS A 201 -0.82 0.80 -10.11
N ASP A 202 -0.96 1.58 -9.03
CA ASP A 202 -0.01 2.65 -8.67
C ASP A 202 1.08 2.20 -7.68
N GLY A 203 1.07 0.92 -7.29
CA GLY A 203 2.02 0.35 -6.35
C GLY A 203 2.24 -1.15 -6.53
N VAL A 204 3.22 -1.68 -5.81
CA VAL A 204 3.58 -3.11 -5.88
C VAL A 204 3.70 -3.73 -4.50
N THR A 205 3.50 -5.03 -4.41
CA THR A 205 3.90 -5.83 -3.26
C THR A 205 5.06 -6.73 -3.67
N THR A 206 5.97 -6.98 -2.73
CA THR A 206 7.09 -7.89 -2.95
C THR A 206 6.77 -9.27 -2.41
N PRO A 207 6.86 -10.34 -3.22
CA PRO A 207 6.66 -11.69 -2.74
C PRO A 207 7.81 -12.10 -1.81
N GLY A 208 7.49 -12.53 -0.59
CA GLY A 208 8.45 -12.97 0.42
C GLY A 208 9.64 -12.00 0.57
N GLY A 209 10.83 -12.44 0.15
CA GLY A 209 12.06 -11.66 0.26
C GLY A 209 12.36 -10.71 -0.90
N PHE A 210 11.52 -10.56 -1.92
CA PHE A 210 11.89 -9.79 -3.12
C PHE A 210 12.39 -8.37 -2.76
N GLY A 211 13.64 -8.05 -3.10
CA GLY A 211 14.26 -6.75 -2.84
C GLY A 211 14.55 -6.40 -1.38
N HIS A 212 14.42 -7.35 -0.42
CA HIS A 212 14.55 -7.06 1.01
C HIS A 212 15.92 -6.51 1.44
N ARG A 213 17.01 -6.90 0.75
CA ARG A 213 18.38 -6.36 0.95
C ARG A 213 18.73 -5.26 -0.05
N ASN A 214 17.78 -4.87 -0.89
CA ASN A 214 17.97 -3.98 -2.03
C ASN A 214 16.89 -2.90 -2.13
N ILE A 215 16.34 -2.47 -0.99
CA ILE A 215 15.21 -1.52 -0.91
C ILE A 215 15.45 -0.26 -1.76
N PRO A 216 16.64 0.39 -1.75
CA PRO A 216 16.83 1.58 -2.55
C PRO A 216 16.62 1.32 -4.06
N ASN A 217 17.13 0.21 -4.60
CA ASN A 217 16.91 -0.10 -6.01
C ASN A 217 15.47 -0.59 -6.27
N LEU A 218 14.86 -1.33 -5.35
CA LEU A 218 13.45 -1.70 -5.43
C LEU A 218 12.55 -0.46 -5.50
N ALA A 219 12.77 0.52 -4.61
CA ALA A 219 12.01 1.75 -4.55
C ALA A 219 12.15 2.55 -5.86
N ARG A 220 13.37 2.64 -6.41
CA ARG A 220 13.65 3.35 -7.66
C ARG A 220 13.07 2.62 -8.87
N GLY A 221 13.24 1.30 -8.95
CA GLY A 221 12.67 0.48 -10.01
C GLY A 221 11.14 0.54 -10.02
N THR A 222 10.51 0.54 -8.85
CA THR A 222 9.05 0.72 -8.71
C THR A 222 8.62 2.10 -9.22
N GLN A 223 9.34 3.17 -8.87
CA GLN A 223 9.07 4.52 -9.37
C GLN A 223 9.12 4.59 -10.89
N TYR A 224 10.16 4.02 -11.51
CA TYR A 224 10.28 3.97 -12.97
C TYR A 224 9.16 3.18 -13.62
N ALA A 225 8.86 1.98 -13.10
CA ALA A 225 7.86 1.10 -13.68
C ALA A 225 6.44 1.67 -13.60
N VAL A 226 6.03 2.19 -12.44
CA VAL A 226 4.71 2.83 -12.26
C VAL A 226 4.57 4.05 -13.18
N ARG A 227 5.62 4.86 -13.26
CA ARG A 227 5.64 6.03 -14.12
C ARG A 227 5.57 5.67 -15.60
N GLU A 228 6.30 4.65 -16.05
CA GLU A 228 6.28 4.20 -17.45
C GLU A 228 4.91 3.63 -17.85
N ILE A 229 4.32 2.79 -16.99
CA ILE A 229 3.11 2.04 -17.34
C ILE A 229 1.84 2.84 -17.08
N TYR A 230 1.76 3.57 -15.96
CA TYR A 230 0.54 4.28 -15.53
C TYR A 230 0.70 5.80 -15.45
N GLY A 231 1.91 6.34 -15.56
CA GLY A 231 2.15 7.79 -15.47
C GLY A 231 2.08 8.35 -14.04
N GLY A 232 2.11 7.48 -13.02
CA GLY A 232 2.01 7.87 -11.63
C GLY A 232 3.24 8.66 -11.15
N GLN A 233 3.01 9.75 -10.41
CA GLN A 233 4.06 10.57 -9.79
C GLN A 233 4.50 10.04 -8.42
N ILE A 234 3.58 9.42 -7.68
CA ILE A 234 3.84 8.82 -6.38
C ILE A 234 3.68 7.31 -6.56
N ALA A 235 4.80 6.62 -6.72
CA ALA A 235 4.80 5.18 -6.65
C ALA A 235 4.79 4.74 -5.19
N HIS A 236 4.34 3.52 -4.92
CA HIS A 236 4.42 2.95 -3.58
C HIS A 236 4.69 1.45 -3.62
N PHE A 237 5.29 0.93 -2.56
CA PHE A 237 5.54 -0.49 -2.44
C PHE A 237 5.37 -0.96 -1.00
N PHE A 238 4.87 -2.19 -0.85
CA PHE A 238 4.77 -2.88 0.43
C PHE A 238 5.79 -4.02 0.47
N ARG A 239 6.61 -4.05 1.53
CA ARG A 239 7.65 -5.07 1.73
C ARG A 239 7.79 -5.48 3.20
N ASP A 240 7.94 -4.52 4.10
CA ASP A 240 8.25 -4.83 5.50
C ASP A 240 7.02 -5.00 6.39
N LEU A 241 7.16 -5.96 7.31
CA LEU A 241 6.28 -6.14 8.46
C LEU A 241 7.04 -5.84 9.75
N ILE A 242 6.51 -4.94 10.57
CA ILE A 242 7.10 -4.58 11.87
C ILE A 242 6.07 -4.81 12.98
N THR A 243 6.23 -5.92 13.68
CA THR A 243 5.38 -6.31 14.83
C THR A 243 5.95 -5.91 16.18
N ASP A 244 7.17 -5.38 16.22
CA ASP A 244 7.80 -4.86 17.44
C ASP A 244 7.19 -3.52 17.81
N LYS A 245 6.55 -3.42 18.98
CA LYS A 245 5.88 -2.20 19.45
C LYS A 245 6.80 -1.00 19.63
N ASN A 246 8.11 -1.21 19.76
CA ASN A 246 9.09 -0.14 19.95
C ASN A 246 9.62 0.43 18.64
N LYS A 247 9.13 -0.08 17.49
CA LYS A 247 9.54 0.38 16.17
C LYS A 247 8.38 1.03 15.44
N SER A 248 8.69 2.14 14.78
CA SER A 248 7.75 2.88 13.95
C SER A 248 7.36 2.09 12.72
N VAL A 249 6.10 2.20 12.33
CA VAL A 249 5.48 1.72 11.08
C VAL A 249 5.08 2.87 10.16
N ALA A 250 5.54 4.10 10.44
CA ALA A 250 5.31 5.23 9.56
C ALA A 250 5.88 4.96 8.14
N PRO A 251 5.12 5.29 7.08
CA PRO A 251 5.61 5.20 5.71
C PRO A 251 6.92 5.96 5.50
N GLN A 252 7.78 5.43 4.63
CA GLN A 252 9.10 6.01 4.36
C GLN A 252 9.20 6.48 2.90
N ILE A 253 9.74 7.67 2.69
CA ILE A 253 9.88 8.25 1.35
C ILE A 253 11.28 7.97 0.81
N PHE A 254 11.32 7.48 -0.42
CA PHE A 254 12.52 7.24 -1.19
C PHE A 254 12.49 8.08 -2.47
N HIS A 255 13.67 8.45 -2.95
CA HIS A 255 13.88 8.97 -4.31
C HIS A 255 13.00 10.16 -4.70
N ALA A 256 12.76 11.06 -3.75
CA ALA A 256 12.04 12.30 -4.00
C ALA A 256 12.86 13.21 -4.94
N GLU A 257 12.26 13.62 -6.06
CA GLU A 257 12.91 14.42 -7.10
C GLU A 257 11.92 15.39 -7.76
N GLY A 258 12.43 16.45 -8.38
CA GLY A 258 11.61 17.43 -9.09
C GLY A 258 10.65 18.23 -8.21
N LEU A 259 10.88 18.30 -6.89
CA LEU A 259 9.93 18.86 -5.91
C LEU A 259 9.58 20.33 -6.12
N ASP A 260 10.52 21.13 -6.65
CA ASP A 260 10.32 22.55 -6.96
C ASP A 260 9.79 22.78 -8.40
N GLY A 261 9.57 21.71 -9.17
CA GLY A 261 9.18 21.77 -10.58
C GLY A 261 7.77 21.24 -10.86
N ASP A 262 7.42 21.20 -12.15
CA ASP A 262 6.09 20.76 -12.62
C ASP A 262 5.93 19.24 -12.65
N ASP A 263 6.98 18.49 -12.35
CA ASP A 263 6.99 17.03 -12.45
C ASP A 263 7.70 16.36 -11.26
N PRO A 264 7.18 16.54 -10.04
CA PRO A 264 7.71 15.90 -8.87
C PRO A 264 7.41 14.40 -8.91
N SER A 265 8.31 13.60 -8.34
CA SER A 265 8.03 12.19 -8.12
C SER A 265 8.75 11.64 -6.89
N CYS A 266 8.22 10.56 -6.34
CA CYS A 266 8.84 9.80 -5.26
C CYS A 266 8.32 8.36 -5.22
N SER A 267 8.93 7.55 -4.37
CA SER A 267 8.49 6.19 -4.06
C SER A 267 8.25 6.06 -2.56
N VAL A 268 7.09 5.56 -2.16
CA VAL A 268 6.72 5.43 -0.73
C VAL A 268 6.72 3.97 -0.30
N HIS A 269 7.55 3.64 0.68
CA HIS A 269 7.56 2.35 1.33
C HIS A 269 6.44 2.30 2.38
N ILE A 270 5.47 1.43 2.16
CA ILE A 270 4.40 1.09 3.09
C ILE A 270 4.87 -0.06 3.99
N ILE A 271 4.59 0.06 5.28
CA ILE A 271 4.98 -0.91 6.31
C ILE A 271 3.71 -1.48 6.95
N GLY A 272 3.58 -2.80 6.94
CA GLY A 272 2.53 -3.51 7.66
C GLY A 272 2.90 -3.64 9.13
N CYS A 273 1.92 -3.53 10.02
CA CYS A 273 2.18 -3.53 11.46
C CYS A 273 1.87 -4.87 12.15
N THR A 274 1.25 -5.81 11.43
CA THR A 274 0.87 -7.14 11.95
C THR A 274 1.56 -8.25 11.17
N GLY A 275 1.72 -9.41 11.80
CA GLY A 275 1.92 -10.64 11.03
C GLY A 275 0.59 -11.10 10.43
N ASP A 276 0.64 -12.13 9.59
CA ASP A 276 -0.57 -12.84 9.17
C ASP A 276 -1.06 -13.72 10.32
N TRP A 277 -1.90 -13.14 11.17
CA TRP A 277 -2.54 -13.84 12.27
C TRP A 277 -4.00 -14.16 11.96
N PHE A 278 -4.38 -14.18 10.68
CA PHE A 278 -5.72 -14.58 10.21
C PHE A 278 -5.77 -16.05 9.81
N GLY A 279 -4.64 -16.60 9.35
CA GLY A 279 -4.52 -18.03 9.04
C GLY A 279 -3.18 -18.41 8.41
N GLY A 280 -2.29 -17.43 8.24
CA GLY A 280 -1.00 -17.62 7.58
C GLY A 280 -1.14 -17.70 6.05
N TRP A 281 0.01 -17.59 5.39
CA TRP A 281 0.10 -17.64 3.92
C TRP A 281 -0.34 -18.99 3.33
N ASP A 282 -0.28 -20.08 4.10
CA ASP A 282 -0.66 -21.42 3.65
C ASP A 282 -2.07 -21.86 4.10
N GLY A 283 -2.72 -21.10 4.99
CA GLY A 283 -4.04 -21.45 5.52
C GLY A 283 -4.07 -22.72 6.37
N LEU A 284 -2.95 -23.11 6.99
CA LEU A 284 -2.85 -24.34 7.78
C LEU A 284 -2.81 -24.10 9.29
N THR A 285 -2.48 -22.90 9.73
CA THR A 285 -2.41 -22.56 11.16
C THR A 285 -3.53 -21.60 11.53
N PRO A 286 -4.39 -21.92 12.51
CA PRO A 286 -5.49 -21.04 12.87
C PRO A 286 -4.96 -19.69 13.37
N GLY A 287 -5.63 -18.62 12.94
CA GLY A 287 -5.33 -17.27 13.39
C GLY A 287 -5.81 -16.97 14.81
N ASN A 288 -5.54 -15.75 15.30
CA ASN A 288 -5.99 -15.29 16.61
C ASN A 288 -6.26 -13.77 16.62
N ALA A 289 -7.53 -13.40 16.83
CA ALA A 289 -7.98 -12.00 16.92
C ALA A 289 -7.29 -11.22 18.05
N ASP A 290 -6.98 -11.87 19.18
CA ASP A 290 -6.40 -11.22 20.37
C ASP A 290 -4.97 -10.72 20.14
N ARG A 291 -4.29 -11.19 19.08
CA ARG A 291 -2.99 -10.62 18.69
C ARG A 291 -3.13 -9.22 18.08
N PHE A 292 -4.27 -8.96 17.43
CA PHE A 292 -4.60 -7.64 16.88
C PHE A 292 -5.16 -6.73 17.97
N ILE A 293 -6.22 -7.20 18.63
CA ILE A 293 -6.93 -6.50 19.70
C ILE A 293 -7.64 -7.51 20.57
N THR A 294 -7.39 -7.50 21.89
CA THR A 294 -7.99 -8.42 22.86
C THR A 294 -9.50 -8.22 23.01
N ALA A 295 -10.19 -9.22 23.57
CA ALA A 295 -11.65 -9.18 23.75
C ALA A 295 -12.15 -8.05 24.66
N ASP A 296 -11.34 -7.64 25.64
CA ASP A 296 -11.58 -6.49 26.51
C ASP A 296 -11.12 -5.15 25.91
N LEU A 297 -10.63 -5.19 24.66
CA LEU A 297 -10.17 -4.04 23.87
C LEU A 297 -8.94 -3.33 24.46
N SER A 298 -8.26 -3.90 25.45
CA SER A 298 -7.21 -3.18 26.18
C SER A 298 -5.83 -3.30 25.54
N GLU A 299 -5.54 -4.42 24.87
CA GLU A 299 -4.21 -4.78 24.39
C GLU A 299 -4.25 -5.29 22.94
N GLY A 300 -3.07 -5.43 22.33
CA GLY A 300 -2.89 -5.99 20.99
C GLY A 300 -2.14 -5.03 20.07
N ARG A 301 -1.58 -5.57 18.98
CA ARG A 301 -0.71 -4.78 18.11
C ARG A 301 -1.43 -3.60 17.45
N MET A 302 -2.72 -3.73 17.16
CA MET A 302 -3.50 -2.62 16.61
C MET A 302 -3.70 -1.50 17.64
N VAL A 303 -3.85 -1.85 18.93
CA VAL A 303 -3.92 -0.87 20.01
C VAL A 303 -2.61 -0.08 20.08
N ASP A 304 -1.47 -0.77 20.10
CA ASP A 304 -0.14 -0.13 20.15
C ASP A 304 0.06 0.91 19.04
N VAL A 305 -0.33 0.59 17.80
CA VAL A 305 -0.13 1.45 16.62
C VAL A 305 -1.15 2.57 16.56
N ILE A 306 -2.42 2.29 16.87
CA ILE A 306 -3.46 3.31 16.82
C ILE A 306 -3.20 4.38 17.90
N GLU A 307 -2.76 3.96 19.10
CA GLU A 307 -2.43 4.91 20.18
C GLU A 307 -1.17 5.73 19.89
N SER A 308 -0.23 5.25 19.06
CA SER A 308 0.89 6.06 18.59
C SER A 308 0.51 7.04 17.47
N GLY A 309 -0.69 6.90 16.90
CA GLY A 309 -1.17 7.72 15.79
C GLY A 309 -0.53 7.39 14.44
N GLU A 310 0.19 6.28 14.30
CA GLU A 310 0.76 5.85 13.03
C GLU A 310 -0.25 5.06 12.17
N PRO A 311 -0.07 4.96 10.84
CA PRO A 311 -0.95 4.15 10.00
C PRO A 311 -0.98 2.69 10.46
N ALA A 312 -2.17 2.21 10.80
CA ALA A 312 -2.38 0.84 11.25
C ALA A 312 -2.74 -0.02 10.04
N ILE A 313 -1.78 -0.81 9.57
CA ILE A 313 -1.91 -1.60 8.33
C ILE A 313 -1.80 -3.09 8.66
N MET A 314 -2.94 -3.77 8.59
CA MET A 314 -3.03 -5.21 8.81
C MET A 314 -2.69 -5.98 7.53
N VAL A 315 -2.07 -7.15 7.66
CA VAL A 315 -1.64 -7.97 6.52
C VAL A 315 -2.14 -9.40 6.66
N CYS A 316 -2.58 -9.97 5.54
CA CYS A 316 -3.04 -11.35 5.43
C CYS A 316 -2.74 -11.91 4.03
N HIS A 317 -2.98 -13.21 3.85
CA HIS A 317 -3.02 -13.85 2.55
C HIS A 317 -4.37 -14.55 2.33
N TRP A 318 -4.79 -14.69 1.08
CA TRP A 318 -6.05 -15.38 0.76
C TRP A 318 -6.18 -16.77 1.37
N PRO A 319 -5.16 -17.65 1.34
CA PRO A 319 -5.28 -18.99 1.91
C PRO A 319 -5.61 -18.97 3.40
N GLY A 320 -5.04 -18.02 4.16
CA GLY A 320 -5.35 -17.81 5.57
C GLY A 320 -6.77 -17.26 5.81
N ILE A 321 -7.21 -16.32 4.99
CA ILE A 321 -8.54 -15.71 5.10
C ILE A 321 -9.65 -16.69 4.73
N TYR A 322 -9.47 -17.42 3.62
CA TYR A 322 -10.40 -18.46 3.16
C TYR A 322 -10.35 -19.71 4.04
N TYR A 323 -9.17 -20.03 4.57
CA TYR A 323 -8.90 -21.15 5.47
C TYR A 323 -9.55 -22.46 5.01
N ASN A 324 -9.17 -22.90 3.80
CA ASN A 324 -9.64 -24.15 3.19
C ASN A 324 -11.17 -24.28 3.02
N GLY A 325 -11.92 -23.17 3.08
CA GLY A 325 -13.39 -23.15 2.97
C GLY A 325 -14.11 -22.90 4.29
N ASP A 326 -13.42 -23.03 5.43
CA ASP A 326 -14.01 -22.77 6.75
C ASP A 326 -14.16 -21.28 7.05
N LYS A 327 -13.47 -20.42 6.27
CA LYS A 327 -13.49 -18.94 6.39
C LYS A 327 -13.09 -18.47 7.79
N LEU A 328 -12.24 -19.23 8.48
CA LEU A 328 -11.79 -18.91 9.84
C LEU A 328 -11.12 -17.53 9.89
N GLY A 329 -10.18 -17.27 8.98
CA GLY A 329 -9.49 -15.99 8.92
C GLY A 329 -10.44 -14.83 8.62
N PHE A 330 -11.45 -15.03 7.77
CA PHE A 330 -12.48 -14.04 7.55
C PHE A 330 -13.30 -13.74 8.82
N ASN A 331 -13.67 -14.76 9.59
CA ASN A 331 -14.39 -14.55 10.86
C ASN A 331 -13.53 -13.85 11.93
N ILE A 332 -12.22 -14.15 11.96
CA ILE A 332 -11.25 -13.41 12.77
C ILE A 332 -11.20 -11.95 12.32
N PHE A 333 -11.13 -11.68 11.01
CA PHE A 333 -11.13 -10.33 10.48
C PHE A 333 -12.39 -9.54 10.86
N LYS A 334 -13.57 -10.15 10.73
CA LYS A 334 -14.84 -9.56 11.20
C LYS A 334 -14.76 -9.16 12.68
N THR A 335 -14.25 -10.06 13.52
CA THR A 335 -14.08 -9.83 14.96
C THR A 335 -13.13 -8.67 15.24
N VAL A 336 -12.00 -8.59 14.53
CA VAL A 336 -11.02 -7.51 14.70
C VAL A 336 -11.63 -6.17 14.29
N VAL A 337 -12.30 -6.08 13.14
CA VAL A 337 -12.96 -4.85 12.69
C VAL A 337 -14.03 -4.38 13.66
N ASP A 338 -14.88 -5.29 14.16
CA ASP A 338 -15.92 -4.95 15.13
C ASP A 338 -15.31 -4.43 16.45
N ARG A 339 -14.24 -5.05 16.95
CA ARG A 339 -13.51 -4.60 18.15
C ARG A 339 -12.86 -3.23 17.97
N LEU A 340 -12.25 -2.98 16.81
CA LEU A 340 -11.63 -1.69 16.50
C LEU A 340 -12.66 -0.56 16.47
N HIS A 341 -13.80 -0.76 15.81
CA HIS A 341 -14.88 0.23 15.78
C HIS A 341 -15.61 0.36 17.13
N GLN A 342 -15.60 -0.68 17.97
CA GLN A 342 -16.11 -0.58 19.33
C GLN A 342 -15.22 0.30 20.22
N LYS A 343 -13.88 0.19 20.08
CA LYS A 343 -12.92 0.95 20.89
C LYS A 343 -12.72 2.38 20.40
N TYR A 344 -12.68 2.60 19.09
CA TYR A 344 -12.22 3.84 18.48
C TYR A 344 -13.27 4.46 17.55
N ASP A 345 -13.45 5.78 17.68
CA ASP A 345 -14.34 6.61 16.86
C ASP A 345 -13.59 7.50 15.84
N HIS A 346 -12.26 7.43 15.84
CA HIS A 346 -11.36 8.29 15.05
C HIS A 346 -10.49 7.47 14.08
N LEU A 347 -11.04 6.40 13.52
CA LEU A 347 -10.38 5.59 12.50
C LEU A 347 -10.79 6.06 11.09
N LYS A 348 -9.89 5.92 10.13
CA LYS A 348 -10.18 6.21 8.73
C LYS A 348 -9.62 5.11 7.83
N TRP A 349 -10.49 4.29 7.26
CA TRP A 349 -10.12 3.34 6.23
C TRP A 349 -9.65 4.08 4.97
N MET A 350 -8.44 3.77 4.50
CA MET A 350 -7.80 4.42 3.36
C MET A 350 -7.15 3.37 2.46
N LYS A 351 -7.05 3.66 1.16
CA LYS A 351 -6.22 2.85 0.26
C LYS A 351 -4.73 3.17 0.49
N LEU A 352 -3.83 2.33 -0.01
CA LEU A 352 -2.39 2.57 0.14
C LEU A 352 -1.94 3.80 -0.65
N CYS A 353 -2.47 4.03 -1.85
CA CYS A 353 -2.17 5.20 -2.66
C CYS A 353 -2.58 6.50 -1.96
N ASP A 354 -3.67 6.48 -1.19
CA ASP A 354 -4.12 7.62 -0.37
C ASP A 354 -3.16 7.85 0.80
N ILE A 355 -2.76 6.79 1.51
CA ILE A 355 -1.78 6.86 2.59
C ILE A 355 -0.43 7.38 2.06
N SER A 356 0.06 6.83 0.94
CA SER A 356 1.30 7.22 0.29
C SER A 356 1.28 8.68 -0.13
N ARG A 357 0.18 9.14 -0.74
CA ARG A 357 0.02 10.55 -1.13
C ARG A 357 -0.02 11.48 0.07
N TYR A 358 -0.74 11.10 1.13
CA TYR A 358 -0.79 11.88 2.35
C TYR A 358 0.59 12.00 2.99
N TRP A 359 1.33 10.89 3.09
CA TRP A 359 2.67 10.89 3.67
C TRP A 359 3.67 11.67 2.81
N ALA A 360 3.61 11.54 1.49
CA ALA A 360 4.40 12.33 0.56
C ALA A 360 4.13 13.83 0.72
N ALA A 361 2.86 14.23 0.81
CA ALA A 361 2.50 15.63 1.04
C ALA A 361 2.93 16.11 2.45
N LYS A 362 2.75 15.28 3.48
CA LYS A 362 3.11 15.59 4.87
C LYS A 362 4.60 15.89 5.02
N GLU A 363 5.46 15.07 4.44
CA GLU A 363 6.92 15.18 4.60
C GLU A 363 7.56 16.16 3.61
N LEU A 364 6.99 16.31 2.40
CA LEU A 364 7.64 17.06 1.30
C LEU A 364 7.03 18.44 1.05
N THR A 365 5.93 18.80 1.70
CA THR A 365 5.39 20.16 1.62
C THR A 365 6.24 21.12 2.44
N LYS A 366 6.80 22.13 1.77
CA LYS A 366 7.55 23.19 2.45
C LYS A 366 6.59 24.17 3.12
N ILE A 367 6.70 24.32 4.43
CA ILE A 367 5.84 25.20 5.24
C ILE A 367 6.68 26.36 5.80
N THR A 368 6.31 27.58 5.46
CA THR A 368 6.96 28.83 5.91
C THR A 368 5.91 29.86 6.28
N GLY A 369 6.24 30.90 7.04
CA GLY A 369 5.30 31.98 7.29
C GLY A 369 5.46 32.64 8.65
N THR A 370 4.42 33.36 9.08
CA THR A 370 4.24 34.01 10.38
C THR A 370 2.91 33.54 11.01
N SER A 371 2.54 34.09 12.17
CA SER A 371 1.24 33.84 12.81
C SER A 371 0.03 34.35 12.03
N GLU A 372 0.22 35.29 11.11
CA GLU A 372 -0.85 35.90 10.30
C GLU A 372 -1.03 35.21 8.94
N THR A 373 0.07 34.68 8.39
CA THR A 373 0.11 34.13 7.04
C THR A 373 1.05 32.94 7.00
N ILE A 374 0.54 31.80 6.57
CA ILE A 374 1.32 30.57 6.44
C ILE A 374 1.30 30.14 4.98
N ASP A 375 2.47 30.06 4.37
CA ASP A 375 2.68 29.54 3.03
C ASP A 375 3.01 28.06 3.06
N LEU A 376 2.30 27.29 2.23
CA LEU A 376 2.56 25.89 1.97
C LEU A 376 2.89 25.72 0.47
N ARG A 377 4.10 25.26 0.17
CA ARG A 377 4.51 24.89 -1.18
C ARG A 377 4.53 23.38 -1.30
N ALA A 378 3.48 22.83 -1.91
CA ALA A 378 3.23 21.41 -1.96
C ALA A 378 3.68 20.82 -3.31
N PRO A 379 4.59 19.84 -3.34
CA PRO A 379 4.93 19.14 -4.58
C PRO A 379 3.75 18.28 -5.07
N PHE A 380 2.95 17.74 -4.13
CA PHE A 380 1.82 16.87 -4.43
C PHE A 380 0.53 17.47 -3.89
N ALA A 381 -0.54 17.39 -4.67
CA ALA A 381 -1.88 17.65 -4.15
C ALA A 381 -2.29 16.55 -3.17
N CYS A 382 -3.05 16.91 -2.14
CA CYS A 382 -3.51 15.99 -1.11
C CYS A 382 -4.87 16.41 -0.58
N GLU A 383 -5.84 15.51 -0.64
CA GLU A 383 -7.14 15.76 -0.04
C GLU A 383 -7.05 15.73 1.49
N GLU A 384 -7.89 16.54 2.13
CA GLU A 384 -8.07 16.53 3.60
C GLU A 384 -6.77 16.67 4.40
N PHE A 385 -5.81 17.39 3.83
CA PHE A 385 -4.57 17.78 4.46
C PHE A 385 -4.90 18.56 5.74
N THR A 386 -4.42 18.04 6.86
CA THR A 386 -4.81 18.53 8.18
C THR A 386 -3.60 19.06 8.92
N VAL A 387 -3.69 20.31 9.35
CA VAL A 387 -2.62 21.00 10.07
C VAL A 387 -3.15 21.59 11.35
N LYS A 388 -2.27 21.70 12.35
CA LYS A 388 -2.51 22.40 13.60
C LYS A 388 -1.55 23.56 13.71
N THR A 389 -2.08 24.74 13.99
CA THR A 389 -1.29 25.93 14.31
C THR A 389 -1.04 26.00 15.81
N SER A 390 0.09 26.56 16.22
CA SER A 390 0.44 26.76 17.64
C SER A 390 -0.31 27.92 18.31
N SER A 391 -1.00 28.74 17.52
CA SER A 391 -1.78 29.89 17.96
C SER A 391 -3.21 29.79 17.45
N ALA A 392 -4.15 30.35 18.20
CA ALA A 392 -5.55 30.44 17.78
C ALA A 392 -5.68 31.41 16.60
N ILE A 393 -6.38 30.96 15.57
CA ILE A 393 -6.69 31.72 14.36
C ILE A 393 -8.21 31.93 14.27
N SER A 394 -8.64 33.18 14.07
CA SER A 394 -10.05 33.56 14.05
C SER A 394 -10.61 33.64 12.63
N ASN A 395 -11.48 32.69 12.25
CA ASN A 395 -12.06 32.61 10.90
C ASN A 395 -11.04 32.33 9.78
N PRO A 396 -10.23 31.27 9.92
CA PRO A 396 -9.21 30.92 8.94
C PRO A 396 -9.79 30.73 7.54
N SER A 397 -8.97 31.04 6.54
CA SER A 397 -9.28 30.85 5.14
C SER A 397 -8.06 30.37 4.37
N ILE A 398 -8.31 29.70 3.24
CA ILE A 398 -7.27 29.16 2.36
C ILE A 398 -7.29 29.94 1.04
N LEU A 399 -6.14 30.50 0.66
CA LEU A 399 -5.91 31.13 -0.63
C LEU A 399 -5.18 30.15 -1.57
N GLN A 400 -5.82 29.83 -2.69
CA GLN A 400 -5.31 28.91 -3.71
C GLN A 400 -5.61 29.48 -5.09
N ASN A 401 -4.59 29.61 -5.96
CA ASN A 401 -4.75 30.17 -7.30
C ASN A 401 -5.50 31.52 -7.33
N GLY A 402 -5.23 32.39 -6.34
CA GLY A 402 -5.90 33.69 -6.20
C GLY A 402 -7.33 33.64 -5.64
N ILE A 403 -7.87 32.45 -5.35
CA ILE A 403 -9.22 32.26 -4.81
C ILE A 403 -9.13 32.02 -3.29
N LYS A 404 -9.69 32.94 -2.51
CA LYS A 404 -9.83 32.82 -1.05
C LYS A 404 -11.09 32.03 -0.70
N ARG A 405 -10.95 30.98 0.11
CA ARG A 405 -12.06 30.14 0.61
C ARG A 405 -12.05 30.14 2.14
N SER A 406 -13.14 30.61 2.75
CA SER A 406 -13.31 30.53 4.20
C SER A 406 -13.57 29.09 4.65
N LEU A 407 -13.00 28.71 5.79
CA LEU A 407 -13.23 27.40 6.40
C LEU A 407 -14.41 27.46 7.37
N LYS A 408 -15.22 26.40 7.40
CA LYS A 408 -16.37 26.30 8.31
C LYS A 408 -15.93 25.81 9.69
N ARG A 409 -16.27 26.55 10.75
CA ARG A 409 -16.02 26.09 12.13
C ARG A 409 -16.88 24.89 12.47
N VAL A 410 -16.30 23.88 13.09
CA VAL A 410 -16.98 22.71 13.67
C VAL A 410 -16.71 22.63 15.18
N GLY A 411 -17.54 21.88 15.91
CA GLY A 411 -17.50 21.86 17.38
C GLY A 411 -16.41 20.99 18.00
N SER A 412 -15.77 20.10 17.23
CA SER A 412 -14.76 19.16 17.74
C SER A 412 -13.88 18.62 16.61
N LYS A 413 -12.76 17.98 16.99
CA LYS A 413 -11.85 17.30 16.04
C LYS A 413 -12.53 16.16 15.28
N SER A 414 -13.44 15.42 15.91
CA SER A 414 -14.15 14.30 15.28
C SER A 414 -15.08 14.72 14.13
N LEU A 415 -15.48 15.99 14.07
CA LEU A 415 -16.30 16.57 13.01
C LEU A 415 -15.48 17.21 11.87
N LEU A 416 -14.15 17.13 11.94
CA LEU A 416 -13.29 17.64 10.88
C LEU A 416 -13.55 16.87 9.57
N THR A 417 -13.82 17.66 8.54
CA THR A 417 -13.96 17.24 7.14
C THR A 417 -13.31 18.29 6.26
N LYS A 418 -13.26 18.05 4.95
CA LYS A 418 -12.76 19.03 3.97
C LYS A 418 -13.37 20.43 4.18
N ASN A 419 -12.51 21.43 4.17
CA ASN A 419 -12.83 22.86 4.33
C ASN A 419 -13.45 23.22 5.70
N THR A 420 -13.01 22.55 6.77
CA THR A 420 -13.46 22.84 8.14
C THR A 420 -12.30 23.14 9.09
N TRP A 421 -12.62 23.70 10.25
CA TRP A 421 -11.64 23.93 11.31
C TRP A 421 -12.27 23.85 12.70
N THR A 422 -11.45 23.60 13.72
CA THR A 422 -11.83 23.63 15.14
C THR A 422 -10.69 24.19 15.98
N GLU A 423 -10.99 24.66 17.18
CA GLU A 423 -9.97 24.97 18.19
C GLU A 423 -9.79 23.76 19.11
N ASP A 424 -8.58 23.59 19.66
CA ASP A 424 -8.29 22.52 20.63
C ASP A 424 -7.68 23.02 21.95
N GLY A 425 -7.87 24.31 22.24
CA GLY A 425 -7.35 25.00 23.43
C GLY A 425 -5.86 25.37 23.34
N SER A 426 -5.08 24.62 22.55
CA SER A 426 -3.66 24.90 22.29
C SER A 426 -3.39 25.50 20.91
N GLY A 427 -4.42 25.65 20.08
CA GLY A 427 -4.32 26.21 18.74
C GLY A 427 -5.54 25.94 17.89
N THR A 428 -5.38 26.10 16.58
CA THR A 428 -6.42 25.87 15.58
C THR A 428 -6.05 24.70 14.68
N ILE A 429 -6.98 23.77 14.48
CA ILE A 429 -6.83 22.66 13.55
C ILE A 429 -7.65 22.95 12.31
N LEU A 430 -7.02 22.90 11.15
CA LEU A 430 -7.60 23.18 9.84
C LEU A 430 -7.53 21.90 9.00
N CYS A 431 -8.61 21.57 8.30
CA CYS A 431 -8.67 20.47 7.35
C CYS A 431 -9.14 21.00 5.99
N PHE A 432 -8.30 20.87 4.96
CA PHE A 432 -8.55 21.39 3.62
C PHE A 432 -7.83 20.54 2.57
N ASP A 433 -8.21 20.69 1.30
CA ASP A 433 -7.46 20.05 0.22
C ASP A 433 -6.26 20.90 -0.16
N LEU A 434 -5.08 20.31 -0.07
CA LEU A 434 -3.83 20.88 -0.55
C LEU A 434 -3.77 20.75 -2.07
N ILE A 435 -3.57 21.87 -2.77
CA ILE A 435 -3.28 21.82 -4.22
C ILE A 435 -1.76 21.77 -4.43
N LYS A 436 -1.34 21.19 -5.56
CA LYS A 436 0.05 21.30 -6.00
C LYS A 436 0.44 22.76 -6.20
N GLY A 437 1.66 23.11 -5.79
CA GLY A 437 2.19 24.46 -5.86
C GLY A 437 1.89 25.25 -4.59
N HIS A 438 1.53 26.52 -4.76
CA HIS A 438 1.40 27.47 -3.65
C HIS A 438 -0.02 27.45 -3.05
N ASN A 439 -0.07 27.29 -1.73
CA ASN A 439 -1.25 27.44 -0.89
C ASN A 439 -0.90 28.42 0.22
N GLN A 440 -1.88 29.17 0.71
CA GLN A 440 -1.67 30.07 1.83
C GLN A 440 -2.84 30.00 2.82
N ILE A 441 -2.54 29.76 4.09
CA ILE A 441 -3.49 29.90 5.20
C ILE A 441 -3.45 31.36 5.64
N LEU A 442 -4.63 31.96 5.69
CA LEU A 442 -4.85 33.34 6.12
C LEU A 442 -5.64 33.33 7.42
N SER A 443 -5.15 34.09 8.39
CA SER A 443 -5.80 34.28 9.68
C SER A 443 -7.02 35.19 9.65
#